data_AF-A0A8T7FQF4-F1
#
_entry.id   AF-A0A8T7FQF4-F1
#
_cell.length_a   1.000
_cell.length_b   1.000
_cell.length_c   1.000
_cell.angle_alpha   90.00
_cell.angle_beta   90.00
_cell.angle_gamma   90.00
#
_symmetry.space_group_name_H-M   'P 1'
#
loop_
_entity.id
_entity.type
_entity.pdbx_description
1 polymer ?
#
loop_
_entity_poly.entity_id
_entity_poly.type
_entity_poly.pdbx_seq_one_letter_code
_entity_poly.pdbx_strand_id
1 'polypeptide(L)'
;MSFIILAALAVGACAAETETPPTATPPIVVNPVIPNTPTLEYTCSRITAAPASTSNAASLFPPVSAADFSFGPADAPVTLIEYCDFQSQGCKAMASIAAELMKNRGDLRFVFRPPPLIGVLDKSEASVLAALAADEQGKFWEMYGLLFAKHSEWTSLSLSQFNAGC
;
A
#
# COMPACT_ATOMS: atom_id res chain seq x y z
N MET A 1 -41.39 -27.49 -46.04
CA MET A 1 -41.44 -26.17 -46.70
C MET A 1 -40.41 -25.27 -46.06
N SER A 2 -39.46 -24.80 -46.85
CA SER A 2 -38.37 -23.91 -46.45
C SER A 2 -38.85 -22.46 -46.52
N PHE A 3 -38.63 -21.64 -45.48
CA PHE A 3 -38.77 -20.19 -45.56
C PHE A 3 -37.57 -19.52 -44.90
N ILE A 4 -36.81 -18.84 -45.76
CA ILE A 4 -35.69 -17.94 -45.50
C ILE A 4 -36.23 -16.70 -44.78
N ILE A 5 -35.67 -16.31 -43.63
CA ILE A 5 -35.81 -14.94 -43.11
C ILE A 5 -34.46 -14.41 -42.62
N LEU A 6 -34.01 -13.41 -43.38
CA LEU A 6 -32.92 -12.48 -43.16
C LEU A 6 -33.31 -11.54 -41.99
N ALA A 7 -32.55 -11.52 -40.90
CA ALA A 7 -32.78 -10.57 -39.81
C ALA A 7 -31.77 -9.42 -39.91
N ALA A 8 -32.28 -8.27 -40.35
CA ALA A 8 -31.55 -7.02 -40.55
C ALA A 8 -31.21 -6.33 -39.21
N LEU A 9 -29.99 -5.77 -39.16
CA LEU A 9 -29.57 -4.76 -38.20
C LEU A 9 -30.53 -3.55 -38.27
N ALA A 10 -31.21 -3.24 -37.17
CA ALA A 10 -31.90 -1.97 -36.98
C ALA A 10 -31.17 -1.17 -35.90
N VAL A 11 -30.40 -0.18 -36.34
CA VAL A 11 -29.82 0.87 -35.50
C VAL A 11 -30.96 1.81 -35.08
N GLY A 12 -31.38 1.75 -33.82
CA GLY A 12 -32.35 2.67 -33.25
C GLY A 12 -31.69 4.02 -32.95
N ALA A 13 -32.14 5.05 -33.66
CA ALA A 13 -31.72 6.44 -33.49
C ALA A 13 -32.19 7.00 -32.13
N CYS A 14 -31.27 7.63 -31.38
CA CYS A 14 -31.60 8.47 -30.25
C CYS A 14 -32.36 9.71 -30.74
N ALA A 15 -33.54 9.96 -30.18
CA ALA A 15 -34.17 11.27 -30.25
C ALA A 15 -33.35 12.24 -29.38
N ALA A 16 -32.83 13.30 -30.00
CA ALA A 16 -32.22 14.41 -29.29
C ALA A 16 -33.33 15.30 -28.72
N GLU A 17 -33.42 15.39 -27.40
CA GLU A 17 -34.22 16.42 -26.74
C GLU A 17 -33.57 17.78 -26.99
N THR A 18 -34.37 18.76 -27.40
CA THR A 18 -33.91 20.13 -27.65
C THR A 18 -33.90 20.84 -26.30
N GLU A 19 -32.77 20.83 -25.61
CA GLU A 19 -32.56 21.72 -24.46
C GLU A 19 -32.39 23.16 -24.96
N THR A 20 -33.23 24.06 -24.47
CA THR A 20 -33.06 25.50 -24.61
C THR A 20 -31.71 25.93 -24.04
N PRO A 21 -30.93 26.77 -24.76
CA PRO A 21 -29.66 27.26 -24.26
C PRO A 21 -29.85 27.98 -22.91
N PRO A 22 -29.06 27.65 -21.87
CA PRO A 22 -29.09 28.41 -20.63
C PRO A 22 -28.65 29.85 -20.93
N THR A 23 -29.44 30.81 -20.49
CA THR A 23 -29.09 32.24 -20.47
C THR A 23 -27.71 32.39 -19.84
N ALA A 24 -26.74 32.86 -20.62
CA ALA A 24 -25.39 33.08 -20.14
C ALA A 24 -25.39 34.20 -19.10
N THR A 25 -25.36 33.82 -17.83
CA THR A 25 -25.06 34.73 -16.73
C THR A 25 -23.62 35.24 -16.92
N PRO A 26 -23.38 36.57 -16.86
CA PRO A 26 -22.01 37.08 -16.93
C PRO A 26 -21.16 36.45 -15.81
N PRO A 27 -19.88 36.14 -16.08
CA PRO A 27 -19.01 35.54 -15.08
C PRO A 27 -18.92 36.49 -13.89
N ILE A 28 -19.38 36.03 -12.72
CA ILE A 28 -19.11 36.70 -11.46
C ILE A 28 -17.61 36.53 -11.23
N VAL A 29 -16.84 37.57 -11.53
CA VAL A 29 -15.44 37.68 -11.11
C VAL A 29 -15.46 37.90 -9.61
N VAL A 30 -15.60 36.83 -8.85
CA VAL A 30 -15.26 36.85 -7.43
C VAL A 30 -13.74 36.91 -7.41
N ASN A 31 -13.18 38.10 -7.20
CA ASN A 31 -11.81 38.21 -6.75
C ASN A 31 -11.84 37.86 -5.26
N PRO A 32 -11.45 36.64 -4.83
CA PRO A 32 -11.41 36.35 -3.41
C PRO A 32 -10.38 37.28 -2.79
N VAL A 33 -10.84 38.18 -1.91
CA VAL A 33 -9.94 38.81 -0.96
C VAL A 33 -9.55 37.71 0.00
N ILE A 34 -8.43 37.03 -0.28
CA ILE A 34 -7.82 36.10 0.66
C ILE A 34 -7.40 36.97 1.84
N PRO A 35 -8.00 36.81 3.04
CA PRO A 35 -7.50 37.48 4.22
C PRO A 35 -6.04 37.08 4.39
N ASN A 36 -5.18 38.03 4.72
CA ASN A 36 -3.75 37.81 4.93
C ASN A 36 -3.55 36.74 6.01
N THR A 37 -3.57 35.48 5.58
CA THR A 37 -3.28 34.35 6.44
C THR A 37 -1.78 34.44 6.63
N PRO A 38 -1.27 34.63 7.86
CA PRO A 38 0.17 34.70 8.07
C PRO A 38 0.77 33.44 7.47
N THR A 39 1.55 33.61 6.41
CA THR A 39 2.32 32.53 5.81
C THR A 39 3.24 32.06 6.92
N LEU A 40 3.03 30.85 7.43
CA LEU A 40 4.01 30.25 8.31
C LEU A 40 5.29 30.16 7.49
N GLU A 41 6.31 30.92 7.89
CA GLU A 41 7.62 30.83 7.26
C GLU A 41 8.19 29.46 7.59
N TYR A 42 7.95 28.50 6.69
CA TYR A 42 8.60 27.22 6.73
C TYR A 42 10.05 27.43 6.31
N THR A 43 10.90 27.71 7.29
CA THR A 43 12.34 27.68 7.08
C THR A 43 12.75 26.22 6.90
N CYS A 44 13.22 25.88 5.70
CA CYS A 44 13.85 24.59 5.45
C CYS A 44 15.24 24.63 6.09
N SER A 45 15.31 24.29 7.38
CA SER A 45 16.59 24.08 8.03
C SER A 45 17.09 22.68 7.66
N ARG A 46 18.24 22.61 6.98
CA ARG A 46 18.95 21.34 6.83
C ARG A 46 19.45 20.94 8.21
N ILE A 47 18.73 20.04 8.86
CA ILE A 47 19.27 19.30 9.99
C ILE A 47 20.32 18.36 9.39
N THR A 48 21.57 18.76 9.44
CA THR A 48 22.70 17.84 9.24
C THR A 48 22.72 16.93 10.47
N ALA A 49 21.83 15.95 10.51
CA ALA A 49 21.96 14.86 11.44
C ALA A 49 23.19 14.08 11.00
N ALA A 50 24.34 14.35 11.63
CA ALA A 50 25.40 13.36 11.64
C ALA A 50 24.74 12.07 12.15
N PRO A 51 24.88 10.92 11.46
CA PRO A 51 24.42 9.66 12.02
C PRO A 51 25.00 9.58 13.42
N ALA A 52 24.16 9.25 14.41
CA ALA A 52 24.62 9.08 15.77
C ALA A 52 25.68 7.98 15.76
N SER A 53 26.94 8.38 15.63
CA SER A 53 28.12 7.55 15.77
C SER A 53 28.35 7.31 17.26
N THR A 54 27.36 6.72 17.93
CA THR A 54 27.64 5.90 19.10
C THR A 54 27.68 4.47 18.61
N SER A 55 28.73 4.14 17.85
CA SER A 55 29.02 2.79 17.35
C SER A 55 29.30 1.76 18.46
N ASN A 56 29.11 2.12 19.73
CA ASN A 56 29.31 1.27 20.90
C ASN A 56 28.06 1.10 21.77
N ALA A 57 26.92 1.70 21.41
CA ALA A 57 25.65 1.31 22.02
C ALA A 57 25.14 0.07 21.28
N ALA A 58 25.00 -1.05 21.99
CA ALA A 58 24.38 -2.23 21.42
C ALA A 58 23.00 -1.86 20.87
N SER A 59 22.71 -2.30 19.63
CA SER A 59 21.39 -2.10 19.03
C SER A 59 20.30 -2.63 19.97
N LEU A 60 19.26 -1.83 20.20
CA LEU A 60 18.07 -2.28 20.94
C LEU A 60 17.29 -3.36 20.17
N PHE A 61 17.52 -3.46 18.86
CA PHE A 61 16.93 -4.47 18.01
C PHE A 61 17.87 -5.67 17.88
N PRO A 62 17.35 -6.91 18.00
CA PRO A 62 18.14 -8.11 17.76
C PRO A 62 18.80 -8.10 16.37
N PRO A 63 20.03 -8.64 16.25
CA PRO A 63 20.70 -8.76 14.97
C PRO A 63 19.86 -9.58 13.99
N VAL A 64 20.08 -9.38 12.69
CA VAL A 64 19.42 -10.18 11.66
C VAL A 64 19.95 -11.62 11.72
N SER A 65 19.05 -12.58 11.63
CA SER A 65 19.34 -14.02 11.73
C SER A 65 18.69 -14.80 10.59
N ALA A 66 18.92 -16.12 10.56
CA ALA A 66 18.27 -17.01 9.60
C ALA A 66 16.75 -17.18 9.84
N ALA A 67 16.25 -16.77 11.01
CA ALA A 67 14.81 -16.78 11.30
C ALA A 67 14.07 -15.57 10.72
N ASP A 68 14.79 -14.61 10.14
CA ASP A 68 14.22 -13.40 9.57
C ASP A 68 13.90 -13.57 8.08
N PHE A 69 12.76 -13.02 7.65
CA PHE A 69 12.42 -12.94 6.23
C PHE A 69 13.25 -11.85 5.56
N SER A 70 14.32 -12.26 4.87
CA SER A 70 15.26 -11.37 4.19
C SER A 70 15.06 -11.38 2.66
N PHE A 71 15.19 -10.22 2.03
CA PHE A 71 15.27 -10.03 0.59
C PHE A 71 16.53 -9.24 0.23
N GLY A 72 17.20 -9.63 -0.86
CA GLY A 72 18.45 -9.02 -1.30
C GLY A 72 19.71 -9.70 -0.69
N PRO A 73 20.92 -9.18 -1.01
CA PRO A 73 22.18 -9.79 -0.60
C PRO A 73 22.36 -9.79 0.93
N ALA A 74 22.86 -10.89 1.49
CA ALA A 74 23.08 -10.99 2.94
C ALA A 74 24.18 -10.03 3.45
N ASP A 75 25.10 -9.64 2.57
CA ASP A 75 26.25 -8.75 2.79
C ASP A 75 26.02 -7.33 2.26
N ALA A 76 24.77 -6.96 1.94
CA ALA A 76 24.44 -5.63 1.46
C ALA A 76 24.92 -4.55 2.46
N PRO A 77 25.48 -3.43 1.98
CA PRO A 77 26.03 -2.37 2.83
C PRO A 77 24.96 -1.65 3.67
N VAL A 78 23.68 -1.77 3.28
CA VAL A 78 22.54 -1.18 3.99
C VAL A 78 21.53 -2.28 4.29
N THR A 79 21.08 -2.37 5.54
CA THR A 79 19.97 -3.23 5.96
C THR A 79 18.81 -2.38 6.46
N LEU A 80 17.62 -2.59 5.89
CA LEU A 80 16.36 -2.02 6.39
C LEU A 80 15.57 -3.12 7.09
N ILE A 81 15.37 -2.97 8.41
CA ILE A 81 14.52 -3.88 9.20
C ILE A 81 13.18 -3.19 9.42
N GLU A 82 12.11 -3.78 8.89
CA GLU A 82 10.74 -3.32 9.07
C GLU A 82 9.99 -4.23 10.04
N TYR A 83 9.52 -3.64 11.14
CA TYR A 83 8.57 -4.27 12.04
C TYR A 83 7.17 -3.81 11.68
N CYS A 84 6.40 -4.66 11.00
CA CYS A 84 5.11 -4.25 10.50
C CYS A 84 4.07 -5.36 10.51
N ASP A 85 2.86 -4.98 10.88
CA ASP A 85 1.69 -5.85 10.89
C ASP A 85 0.98 -5.79 9.53
N PHE A 86 0.62 -6.95 8.97
CA PHE A 86 -0.06 -7.02 7.69
C PHE A 86 -1.41 -6.31 7.67
N GLN A 87 -2.13 -6.22 8.80
CA GLN A 87 -3.42 -5.55 8.90
C GLN A 87 -3.29 -4.02 9.07
N SER A 88 -2.14 -3.51 9.47
CA SER A 88 -1.95 -2.07 9.71
C SER A 88 -2.02 -1.25 8.41
N GLN A 89 -2.84 -0.19 8.41
CA GLN A 89 -2.91 0.75 7.30
C GLN A 89 -1.59 1.50 7.07
N GLY A 90 -0.83 1.78 8.14
CA GLY A 90 0.48 2.41 8.03
C GLY A 90 1.49 1.49 7.35
N CYS A 91 1.49 0.21 7.72
CA CYS A 91 2.33 -0.80 7.09
C CYS A 91 1.96 -1.06 5.63
N LYS A 92 0.66 -1.02 5.29
CA LYS A 92 0.20 -1.03 3.90
C LYS A 92 0.82 0.12 3.09
N ALA A 93 0.85 1.34 3.65
CA ALA A 93 1.47 2.47 2.97
C ALA A 93 2.97 2.26 2.76
N MET A 94 3.67 1.75 3.78
CA MET A 94 5.11 1.44 3.72
C MET A 94 5.44 0.33 2.72
N ALA A 95 4.57 -0.67 2.54
CA ALA A 95 4.80 -1.78 1.62
C ALA A 95 5.03 -1.31 0.17
N SER A 96 4.39 -0.20 -0.26
CA SER A 96 4.64 0.39 -1.58
C SER A 96 6.07 0.94 -1.72
N ILE A 97 6.58 1.60 -0.68
CA ILE A 97 7.94 2.13 -0.61
C ILE A 97 8.93 0.98 -0.54
N ALA A 98 8.66 -0.04 0.29
CA ALA A 98 9.48 -1.24 0.39
C ALA A 98 9.61 -1.95 -0.97
N ALA A 99 8.51 -2.09 -1.71
CA ALA A 99 8.52 -2.69 -3.05
C ALA A 99 9.39 -1.90 -4.04
N GLU A 100 9.34 -0.56 -4.02
CA GLU A 100 10.23 0.27 -4.85
C GLU A 100 11.70 0.11 -4.48
N LEU A 101 12.01 0.05 -3.18
CA LEU A 101 13.37 -0.15 -2.69
C LEU A 101 13.90 -1.54 -3.07
N MET A 102 13.14 -2.60 -2.82
CA MET A 102 13.50 -3.98 -3.18
C MET A 102 13.73 -4.14 -4.69
N LYS A 103 12.97 -3.41 -5.52
CA LYS A 103 13.11 -3.45 -6.98
C LYS A 103 14.34 -2.69 -7.48
N ASN A 104 14.64 -1.53 -6.89
CA ASN A 104 15.60 -0.57 -7.46
C ASN A 104 16.94 -0.50 -6.72
N ARG A 105 17.08 -1.11 -5.53
CA ARG A 105 18.29 -1.06 -4.70
C ARG A 105 18.93 -2.44 -4.56
N GLY A 106 19.86 -2.77 -5.45
CA GLY A 106 20.64 -4.01 -5.37
C GLY A 106 21.65 -4.06 -4.20
N ASP A 107 21.88 -2.92 -3.55
CA ASP A 107 22.74 -2.73 -2.38
C ASP A 107 21.95 -2.67 -1.06
N LEU A 108 20.69 -3.14 -1.07
CA LEU A 108 19.82 -3.20 0.09
C LEU A 108 19.54 -4.65 0.50
N ARG A 109 19.66 -4.92 1.80
CA ARG A 109 19.02 -6.06 2.45
C ARG A 109 17.75 -5.59 3.14
N PHE A 110 16.60 -6.02 2.64
CA PHE A 110 15.33 -5.75 3.29
C PHE A 110 14.97 -6.93 4.20
N VAL A 111 14.58 -6.63 5.44
CA VAL A 111 14.21 -7.62 6.46
C VAL A 111 12.83 -7.27 6.99
N PHE A 112 11.90 -8.21 6.91
CA PHE A 112 10.55 -8.03 7.42
C PHE A 112 10.32 -8.90 8.65
N ARG A 113 9.82 -8.28 9.72
CA ARG A 113 9.48 -8.93 10.99
C ARG A 113 8.02 -8.59 11.29
N PRO A 114 7.05 -9.51 11.11
CA PRO A 114 5.66 -9.22 11.44
C PRO A 114 5.35 -9.50 12.92
N PRO A 115 5.29 -8.47 13.80
CA PRO A 115 4.78 -8.69 15.15
C PRO A 115 3.26 -8.86 15.09
N PRO A 116 2.69 -9.92 15.68
CA PRO A 116 1.24 -9.99 15.81
C PRO A 116 0.78 -8.98 16.87
N LEU A 117 0.08 -7.93 16.45
CA LEU A 117 -0.58 -6.93 17.30
C LEU A 117 -1.91 -7.48 17.87
N ILE A 118 -1.82 -8.57 18.62
CA ILE A 118 -2.96 -9.28 19.22
C ILE A 118 -3.76 -8.35 20.13
N GLY A 119 -5.08 -8.36 19.97
CA GLY A 119 -6.01 -7.52 20.74
C GLY A 119 -6.10 -6.07 20.25
N VAL A 120 -5.26 -5.66 19.29
CA VAL A 120 -5.34 -4.35 18.62
C VAL A 120 -5.96 -4.48 17.24
N LEU A 121 -5.56 -5.50 16.48
CA LEU A 121 -5.98 -5.77 15.11
C LEU A 121 -6.51 -7.20 15.01
N ASP A 122 -7.77 -7.37 14.62
CA ASP A 122 -8.54 -8.62 14.78
C ASP A 122 -8.09 -9.80 13.89
N LYS A 123 -7.31 -9.53 12.85
CA LYS A 123 -6.75 -10.50 11.89
C LYS A 123 -5.23 -10.46 11.84
N SER A 124 -4.59 -9.70 12.73
CA SER A 124 -3.13 -9.61 12.82
C SER A 124 -2.50 -11.00 12.90
N GLU A 125 -2.89 -11.80 13.90
CA GLU A 125 -2.37 -13.16 14.10
C GLU A 125 -2.65 -14.05 12.88
N ALA A 126 -3.88 -14.05 12.37
CA ALA A 126 -4.27 -14.86 11.22
C ALA A 126 -3.46 -14.52 9.95
N SER A 127 -3.21 -13.22 9.71
CA SER A 127 -2.41 -12.76 8.57
C SER A 127 -0.94 -13.14 8.69
N VAL A 128 -0.38 -13.13 9.91
CA VAL A 128 0.99 -13.63 10.18
C VAL A 128 1.05 -15.14 9.92
N LEU A 129 0.07 -15.90 10.43
CA LEU A 129 0.00 -17.36 10.20
C LEU A 129 -0.11 -17.71 8.72
N ALA A 130 -0.88 -16.95 7.93
CA ALA A 130 -0.94 -17.13 6.49
C ALA A 130 0.43 -16.93 5.81
N ALA A 131 1.19 -15.91 6.23
CA ALA A 131 2.55 -15.69 5.73
C ALA A 131 3.52 -16.81 6.13
N LEU A 132 3.44 -17.29 7.38
CA LEU A 132 4.24 -18.42 7.86
C LEU A 132 3.92 -19.73 7.13
N ALA A 133 2.64 -20.01 6.89
CA ALA A 133 2.21 -21.19 6.12
C ALA A 133 2.69 -21.14 4.65
N ALA A 134 2.80 -19.94 4.08
CA ALA A 134 3.40 -19.75 2.76
C ALA A 134 4.93 -19.92 2.79
N ASP A 135 5.59 -19.51 3.89
CA ASP A 135 7.02 -19.72 4.09
C ASP A 135 7.41 -21.20 4.17
N GLU A 136 6.57 -22.05 4.78
CA GLU A 136 6.75 -23.51 4.76
C GLU A 136 6.79 -24.09 3.33
N GLN A 137 6.25 -23.35 2.36
CA GLN A 137 6.25 -23.68 0.93
C GLN A 137 7.30 -22.88 0.12
N GLY A 138 8.15 -22.10 0.79
CA GLY A 138 9.14 -21.22 0.16
C GLY A 138 8.53 -20.00 -0.55
N LYS A 139 7.30 -19.60 -0.18
CA LYS A 139 6.49 -18.56 -0.86
C LYS A 139 6.15 -17.38 0.04
N PHE A 140 7.01 -17.09 1.02
CA PHE A 140 6.78 -15.99 1.95
C PHE A 140 6.58 -14.65 1.23
N TRP A 141 7.43 -14.32 0.25
CA TRP A 141 7.40 -13.02 -0.42
C TRP A 141 6.19 -12.84 -1.35
N GLU A 142 5.72 -13.92 -1.95
CA GLU A 142 4.48 -13.96 -2.70
C GLU A 142 3.29 -13.69 -1.78
N MET A 143 3.24 -14.32 -0.61
CA MET A 143 2.18 -14.07 0.37
C MET A 143 2.26 -12.68 0.98
N TYR A 144 3.46 -12.19 1.32
CA TYR A 144 3.72 -10.80 1.73
C TYR A 144 3.11 -9.82 0.72
N GLY A 145 3.42 -10.03 -0.57
CA GLY A 145 2.90 -9.21 -1.65
C GLY A 145 1.38 -9.29 -1.76
N LEU A 146 0.79 -10.48 -1.67
CA LEU A 146 -0.66 -10.68 -1.73
C LEU A 146 -1.39 -10.03 -0.56
N LEU A 147 -0.90 -10.17 0.66
CA LEU A 147 -1.49 -9.57 1.85
C LEU A 147 -1.52 -8.04 1.75
N PHE A 148 -0.46 -7.40 1.26
CA PHE A 148 -0.48 -5.95 1.09
C PHE A 148 -1.24 -5.49 -0.16
N ALA A 149 -1.17 -6.23 -1.27
CA ALA A 149 -1.89 -5.91 -2.50
C ALA A 149 -3.42 -5.96 -2.30
N LYS A 150 -3.91 -6.95 -1.56
CA LYS A 150 -5.34 -7.15 -1.28
C LYS A 150 -5.78 -6.58 0.08
N HIS A 151 -4.95 -5.77 0.72
CA HIS A 151 -5.16 -5.25 2.07
C HIS A 151 -6.59 -4.74 2.31
N SER A 152 -7.09 -3.86 1.44
CA SER A 152 -8.41 -3.27 1.61
C SER A 152 -9.57 -4.26 1.40
N GLU A 153 -9.35 -5.35 0.67
CA GLU A 153 -10.35 -6.40 0.49
C GLU A 153 -10.47 -7.23 1.76
N TRP A 154 -9.36 -7.82 2.21
CA TRP A 154 -9.42 -8.81 3.30
C TRP A 154 -9.57 -8.18 4.69
N THR A 155 -9.12 -6.93 4.88
CA THR A 155 -9.33 -6.22 6.16
C THR A 155 -10.80 -5.90 6.43
N SER A 156 -11.61 -5.81 5.37
CA SER A 156 -13.07 -5.59 5.48
C SER A 156 -13.85 -6.84 5.87
N LEU A 157 -13.24 -8.01 5.78
CA LEU A 157 -13.86 -9.30 6.12
C LEU A 157 -14.03 -9.44 7.64
N SER A 158 -14.88 -10.36 8.09
CA SER A 158 -14.77 -10.90 9.44
C SER A 158 -13.53 -11.80 9.55
N LEU A 159 -13.08 -12.06 10.78
CA LEU A 159 -12.01 -13.05 11.02
C LEU A 159 -12.36 -14.44 10.45
N SER A 160 -13.61 -14.88 10.61
CA SER A 160 -14.05 -16.18 10.08
C SER A 160 -14.02 -16.25 8.55
N GLN A 161 -14.39 -15.16 7.87
CA GLN A 161 -14.31 -15.07 6.42
C GLN A 161 -12.86 -15.04 5.92
N PHE A 162 -11.98 -14.32 6.62
CA PHE A 162 -10.55 -14.29 6.33
C PHE A 162 -9.94 -15.71 6.42
N ASN A 163 -10.21 -16.41 7.51
CA ASN A 163 -9.70 -17.77 7.73
C ASN A 163 -10.26 -18.80 6.74
N ALA A 164 -11.45 -18.59 6.18
CA ALA A 164 -12.05 -19.49 5.20
C ALA A 164 -11.39 -19.39 3.81
N GLY A 165 -10.64 -18.32 3.55
CA GLY A 165 -9.88 -18.13 2.30
C GLY A 165 -8.41 -18.55 2.39
N CYS A 166 -7.96 -18.98 3.57
CA CYS A 166 -6.62 -19.52 3.81
C CYS A 166 -6.59 -21.04 3.58
#